data_AF-A0AAD9UN42-F1
#
_entry.id   AF-A0AAD9UN42-F1
#
_cell.length_a   1.000
_cell.length_b   1.000
_cell.length_c   1.000
_cell.angle_alpha   90.00
_cell.angle_beta   90.00
_cell.angle_gamma   90.00
#
_symmetry.space_group_name_H-M   'P 1'
#
loop_
_entity.id
_entity.type
_entity.pdbx_description
1 polymer ?
#
loop_
_entity_poly.entity_id
_entity_poly.type
_entity_poly.pdbx_seq_one_letter_code
_entity_poly.pdbx_strand_id
1 'polypeptide(L)' 'MHQENVKSSDSNPEAPCKEFKVSYDECFRQWFQDEFLKGDFTDRCKGHLQLYRACLIVSLSIDLGM' A
#
# COMPACT_ATOMS: atom_id res chain seq x y z
N MET A 1 -2.63 20.08 -16.85
CA MET A 1 -3.80 19.21 -16.58
C MET A 1 -3.32 17.78 -16.70
N HIS A 2 -3.35 17.06 -15.58
CA HIS A 2 -3.07 15.62 -15.34
C HIS A 2 -2.27 14.84 -16.39
N GLN A 3 -1.01 14.55 -16.06
CA GLN A 3 -0.29 13.43 -16.64
C GLN A 3 -0.36 12.27 -15.66
N GLU A 4 -1.23 11.29 -15.93
CA GLU A 4 -1.08 9.94 -15.39
C GLU A 4 -0.74 9.02 -16.56
N ASN A 5 0.56 8.78 -16.69
CA ASN A 5 1.14 7.89 -17.68
C ASN A 5 0.94 6.45 -17.20
N VAL A 6 -0.26 5.91 -17.41
CA VAL A 6 -0.52 4.47 -17.31
C VAL A 6 0.11 3.83 -18.55
N LYS A 7 1.37 3.40 -18.43
CA LYS A 7 2.03 2.59 -19.46
C LYS A 7 2.80 1.42 -18.86
N SER A 8 2.25 0.23 -19.14
CA SER A 8 2.88 -1.09 -19.37
C SER A 8 3.81 -1.63 -18.28
N SER A 9 3.76 -2.89 -17.86
CA SER A 9 3.46 -4.13 -18.58
C SER A 9 3.36 -5.25 -17.55
N ASP A 10 2.31 -6.07 -17.68
CA ASP A 10 2.17 -7.48 -17.29
C ASP A 10 3.28 -8.08 -16.38
N SER A 11 3.16 -7.83 -15.07
CA SER A 11 3.71 -8.56 -13.90
C SER A 11 4.03 -7.58 -12.75
N ASN A 12 3.05 -6.76 -12.33
CA ASN A 12 3.18 -6.03 -11.07
C ASN A 12 2.38 -6.78 -9.98
N PRO A 13 3.03 -7.48 -9.03
CA PRO A 13 2.36 -8.15 -7.92
C PRO A 13 1.57 -7.17 -7.03
N GLU A 14 1.75 -5.86 -7.21
CA GLU A 14 0.97 -4.82 -6.51
C GLU A 14 -0.40 -4.55 -7.15
N ALA A 15 -0.62 -4.91 -8.42
CA ALA A 15 -1.89 -4.70 -9.12
C ALA A 15 -3.11 -5.30 -8.39
N PRO A 16 -3.09 -6.59 -7.95
CA PRO A 16 -4.18 -7.15 -7.14
C PRO A 16 -4.32 -6.51 -5.75
N CYS A 17 -3.28 -5.82 -5.26
CA CYS A 17 -3.23 -5.23 -3.94
C CYS A 17 -3.52 -3.73 -3.92
N LYS A 18 -3.96 -3.16 -5.06
CA LYS A 18 -4.16 -1.72 -5.23
C LYS A 18 -5.11 -1.13 -4.20
N GLU A 19 -6.22 -1.80 -3.88
CA GLU A 19 -7.20 -1.28 -2.90
C GLU A 19 -6.62 -1.21 -1.49
N PHE A 20 -5.89 -2.24 -1.06
CA PHE A 20 -5.19 -2.24 0.23
C PHE A 20 -4.08 -1.19 0.29
N LYS A 21 -3.37 -0.97 -0.82
CA LYS A 21 -2.37 0.08 -0.95
C LYS A 21 -2.99 1.47 -0.79
N VAL A 22 -4.07 1.77 -1.50
CA VAL A 22 -4.76 3.06 -1.42
C VAL A 22 -5.22 3.34 0.01
N SER A 23 -5.81 2.33 0.67
CA SER A 23 -6.26 2.45 2.06
C SER A 23 -5.11 2.71 3.04
N TYR A 24 -3.98 2.01 2.88
CA TYR A 24 -2.78 2.24 3.68
C TYR A 24 -2.17 3.62 3.44
N ASP A 25 -2.02 4.03 2.17
CA ASP A 25 -1.42 5.32 1.80
C ASP A 25 -2.26 6.50 2.30
N GLU A 26 -3.59 6.38 2.29
CA GLU A 26 -4.49 7.38 2.86
C GLU A 26 -4.32 7.51 4.37
N CYS A 27 -4.33 6.38 5.10
CA CYS A 27 -4.08 6.39 6.53
C CYS A 27 -2.71 7.00 6.85
N PHE A 28 -1.67 6.53 6.16
CA PHE A 28 -0.29 6.96 6.43
C PHE A 28 -0.12 8.45 6.19
N ARG A 29 -0.72 9.00 5.12
CA ARG A 29 -0.65 10.45 4.84
C ARG A 29 -1.28 11.27 5.96
N GLN A 30 -2.45 10.88 6.45
CA GLN A 30 -3.14 11.60 7.53
C GLN A 30 -2.34 11.49 8.83
N TRP A 31 -2.01 10.26 9.25
CA TRP A 31 -1.21 10.01 10.45
C TRP A 31 0.15 10.75 10.42
N PHE A 32 0.82 10.73 9.27
CA PHE A 32 2.11 11.40 9.13
C PHE A 32 1.99 12.91 9.36
N GLN A 33 0.99 13.56 8.75
CA GLN A 33 0.77 15.00 8.87
C GLN A 33 0.26 15.42 10.25
N ASP A 34 -0.66 14.64 10.82
CA ASP A 34 -1.41 15.06 11.99
C ASP A 34 -0.87 14.56 13.33
N GLU A 35 -0.13 13.45 13.33
CA GLU A 35 0.36 12.78 14.53
C GLU A 35 1.90 12.74 14.50
N PHE A 36 2.50 12.08 13.49
CA PHE A 36 3.94 11.84 13.44
C PHE A 36 4.77 13.13 13.48
N LEU A 37 4.45 14.11 12.62
CA LEU A 37 5.16 15.39 12.59
C LEU A 37 4.99 16.22 13.88
N LYS A 38 4.00 15.90 14.71
CA LYS A 38 3.76 16.55 16.01
C LYS A 38 4.37 15.77 17.18
N GLY A 39 5.09 14.68 16.89
CA GLY A 39 5.80 13.85 17.86
C GLY A 39 5.00 12.68 18.42
N ASP A 40 3.82 12.37 17.87
CA ASP A 40 3.10 11.15 18.20
C ASP A 40 3.48 10.04 17.21
N PHE A 41 4.26 9.07 17.69
CA PHE A 41 4.77 7.95 16.89
C PHE A 41 3.92 6.69 16.99
N THR A 42 2.71 6.78 17.56
CA THR A 42 1.80 5.64 17.69
C THR A 42 1.37 5.16 16.30
N ASP A 43 1.71 3.93 15.93
CA ASP A 43 1.39 3.38 14.60
C ASP A 43 -0.11 3.06 14.46
N ARG A 44 -0.87 4.04 13.94
CA ARG A 44 -2.31 3.91 13.65
C ARG A 44 -2.60 3.09 12.40
N CYS A 45 -1.66 3.04 11.46
CA CYS A 45 -1.87 2.46 10.14
C CYS A 45 -1.43 0.99 10.05
N LYS A 46 -0.92 0.42 11.16
CA LYS A 46 -0.52 -0.98 11.27
C LYS A 46 -1.53 -1.96 10.68
N GLY A 47 -2.83 -1.77 10.94
CA GLY A 47 -3.88 -2.65 10.40
C GLY A 47 -3.95 -2.63 8.87
N HIS A 48 -3.96 -1.44 8.28
CA HIS A 48 -3.97 -1.25 6.83
C HIS A 48 -2.68 -1.82 6.19
N LEU A 49 -1.54 -1.58 6.83
CA LEU A 49 -0.24 -2.10 6.39
C LEU A 49 -0.19 -3.62 6.39
N GLN A 50 -0.77 -4.27 7.41
CA GLN A 50 -0.82 -5.73 7.49
C GLN A 50 -1.66 -6.33 6.36
N LEU A 51 -2.81 -5.73 6.02
CA LEU A 51 -3.64 -6.18 4.90
C LEU A 51 -2.92 -6.01 3.56
N TYR A 52 -2.27 -4.86 3.35
CA TYR A 52 -1.49 -4.62 2.14
C TYR A 52 -0.34 -5.63 1.99
N ARG A 53 0.44 -5.86 3.06
CA ARG A 53 1.54 -6.84 3.07
C ARG A 53 1.05 -8.27 2.86
N ALA A 54 -0.05 -8.66 3.50
CA ALA A 54 -0.63 -9.98 3.32
C ALA A 54 -1.00 -10.22 1.85
N CYS A 55 -1.61 -9.23 1.18
CA CYS A 55 -1.91 -9.33 -0.25
C CYS A 55 -0.65 -9.47 -1.11
N LEU A 56 0.41 -8.70 -0.83
CA LEU A 56 1.67 -8.81 -1.57
C LEU A 56 2.30 -10.19 -1.42
N ILE A 57 2.30 -10.75 -0.20
CA ILE A 57 2.83 -12.08 0.06
C ILE A 57 2.06 -13.12 -0.75
N VAL A 58 0.73 -13.07 -0.75
CA VAL A 58 -0.10 -13.99 -1.54
C VAL A 58 0.17 -13.84 -3.03
N SER A 59 0.23 -12.61 -3.53
CA SER A 59 0.45 -12.33 -4.96
C SER A 59 1.83 -12.84 -5.43
N LEU A 60 2.87 -12.57 -4.65
CA LEU A 60 4.23 -13.08 -4.91
C LEU A 60 4.34 -14.60 -4.77
N SER A 61 3.56 -15.21 -3.87
CA SER A 61 3.55 -16.67 -3.69
C SER A 61 2.93 -17.38 -4.89
N ILE A 62 1.91 -16.76 -5.51
CA ILE A 62 1.28 -17.27 -6.73
C ILE A 62 2.26 -17.20 -7.91
N ASP A 63 3.01 -16.11 -8.03
CA ASP A 63 4.02 -15.93 -9.11
C ASP A 63 5.17 -16.95 -9.03
N LEU A 64 5.45 -17.50 -7.84
CA LEU A 64 6.50 -18.50 -7.64
C LEU A 64 6.03 -19.95 -7.81
N GLY A 65 4.77 -20.18 -8.19
CA GLY A 65 4.27 -21.50 -8.59
C GLY A 65 4.26 -22.56 -7.48
N MET A 66 3.93 -22.17 -6.25
CA MET A 66 3.63 -23.09 -5.14
C MET A 66 2.17 -23.54 -5.15
#